data_AF-A0A5J4U4N0-F1
#
_entry.id   AF-A0A5J4U4N0-F1
#
_cell.length_a   1.000
_cell.length_b   1.000
_cell.length_c   1.000
_cell.angle_alpha   90.00
_cell.angle_beta   90.00
_cell.angle_gamma   90.00
#
_symmetry.space_group_name_H-M   'P 1'
#
loop_
_entity.id
_entity.type
_entity.pdbx_description
1 polymer ?
#
loop_
_entity_poly.entity_id
_entity_poly.type
_entity_poly.pdbx_seq_one_letter_code
_entity_poly.pdbx_strand_id
1 'polypeptide(L)' 'MEQVKTATEIQNNEQFKIVSYNGLNIMIRQSDG' A
#
# COMPACT_ATOMS: atom_id res chain seq x y z
N MET A 1 13.78 7.67 -13.66
CA MET A 1 13.30 7.47 -12.27
C MET A 1 12.21 6.42 -12.34
N GLU A 2 12.29 5.37 -11.53
CA GLU A 2 11.24 4.36 -11.52
C GLU A 2 9.97 4.94 -10.86
N GLN A 3 8.81 4.71 -11.47
CA GLN A 3 7.55 5.27 -11.00
C GLN A 3 7.07 4.48 -9.79
N VAL A 4 6.89 5.16 -8.65
CA VAL A 4 6.22 4.58 -7.49
C VAL A 4 4.75 4.36 -7.85
N LYS A 5 4.26 3.13 -7.67
CA LYS A 5 2.83 2.82 -7.79
C LYS A 5 2.23 2.68 -6.41
N THR A 6 0.99 3.11 -6.26
CA THR A 6 0.23 2.94 -5.02
C THR A 6 -1.12 2.33 -5.30
N ALA A 7 -1.53 1.39 -4.45
CA ALA A 7 -2.86 0.83 -4.45
C ALA A 7 -3.43 0.86 -3.02
N THR A 8 -4.75 0.88 -2.93
CA THR A 8 -5.47 0.76 -1.68
C THR A 8 -6.22 -0.56 -1.70
N GLU A 9 -6.11 -1.33 -0.63
CA GLU A 9 -6.80 -2.59 -0.46
C GLU A 9 -7.54 -2.61 0.89
N ILE A 10 -8.71 -3.23 0.93
CA ILE A 10 -9.47 -3.41 2.16
C ILE A 10 -9.48 -4.90 2.49
N GLN A 11 -8.96 -5.26 3.65
CA GLN A 11 -8.95 -6.62 4.16
C GLN A 11 -9.39 -6.62 5.62
N ASN A 12 -10.28 -7.53 6.02
CA ASN A 12 -10.78 -7.63 7.41
C ASN A 12 -11.32 -6.31 7.99
N ASN A 13 -11.97 -5.49 7.16
CA ASN A 13 -12.47 -4.16 7.54
C ASN A 13 -11.36 -3.16 7.94
N GLU A 14 -10.11 -3.46 7.55
CA GLU A 14 -8.97 -2.58 7.69
C GLU A 14 -8.49 -2.11 6.32
N GLN A 15 -8.08 -0.85 6.24
CA GLN A 15 -7.54 -0.28 5.00
C GLN A 15 -6.03 -0.47 4.97
N PHE A 16 -5.50 -0.89 3.83
CA PHE A 16 -4.07 -1.04 3.60
C PHE A 16 -3.67 -0.23 2.38
N LYS A 17 -2.51 0.42 2.47
CA LYS A 17 -1.84 1.06 1.35
C LYS A 17 -0.69 0.19 0.90
N ILE A 18 -0.71 -0.20 -0.37
CA ILE A 18 0.38 -0.91 -1.02
C ILE A 18 1.21 0.14 -1.76
N VAL A 19 2.51 0.15 -1.51
CA VAL A 19 3.49 0.97 -2.22
C VAL A 19 4.44 0.04 -2.97
N SER A 20 4.49 0.19 -4.29
CA SER A 20 5.36 -0.59 -5.16
C SER A 20 6.47 0.27 -5.74
N TYR A 21 7.71 -0.17 -5.56
CA TYR A 21 8.91 0.47 -6.11
C TYR A 21 9.93 -0.59 -6.49
N ASN A 22 10.42 -0.58 -7.73
CA ASN A 22 11.46 -1.50 -8.20
C ASN A 22 11.17 -2.98 -7.95
N GLY A 23 9.90 -3.39 -8.12
CA GLY A 23 9.45 -4.75 -7.84
C GLY A 23 9.29 -5.11 -6.35
N LEU A 24 9.63 -4.20 -5.43
CA LEU A 24 9.35 -4.33 -4.01
C LEU A 24 7.96 -3.78 -3.69
N ASN A 25 7.17 -4.57 -2.96
CA ASN A 25 5.86 -4.17 -2.46
C ASN A 25 5.91 -4.04 -0.95
N ILE A 26 5.51 -2.88 -0.44
CA ILE A 26 5.36 -2.63 1.00
C ILE A 26 3.87 -2.42 1.27
N MET A 27 3.30 -3.23 2.15
CA MET A 27 1.93 -3.10 2.63
C MET A 27 1.92 -2.38 3.98
N ILE A 28 1.16 -1.30 4.07
CA ILE A 28 1.07 -0.44 5.25
C ILE A 28 -0.38 -0.44 5.71
N ARG A 29 -0.66 -0.91 6.94
CA ARG A 29 -1.98 -0.74 7.55
C ARG A 29 -2.24 0.74 7.76
N GLN A 30 -3.34 1.22 7.20
CA GLN A 30 -3.85 2.56 7.46
C GLN A 30 -4.76 2.46 8.69
N SER A 31 -4.33 3.07 9.79
CA SER A 31 -5.18 3.34 10.93
C SER A 31 -5.71 4.76 10.82
N ASP A 32 -6.98 4.92 11.16
CA ASP A 32 -7.79 6.13 11.04
C ASP A 32 -7.30 7.29 11.94
N GLY A 33 -6.40 6.99 12.89
CA GLY A 33 -5.94 7.91 13.93
C GLY A 33 -6.60 7.63 15.27
#